data_AF-B4FAR1-F1
#
_entry.id   AF-B4FAR1-F1
#
_cell.length_a   1.000
_cell.length_b   1.000
_cell.length_c   1.000
_cell.angle_alpha   90.00
_cell.angle_beta   90.00
_cell.angle_gamma   90.00
#
_symmetry.space_group_name_H-M   'P 1'
#
loop_
_entity.id
_entity.type
_entity.pdbx_description
1 polymer ?
#
loop_
_entity_poly.entity_id
_entity_poly.type
_entity_poly.pdbx_seq_one_letter_code
_entity_poly.pdbx_strand_id
1 'polypeptide(L)'
;MDKHIEMSYCCVQAFKFLAKVYLDVDDHPRFDAVAALLREVDMTPADVAENLTPKAPGEDADSCLAALVEALEKAKEDALAKKAKGKEEAGSADELDDEE
;
A
#
# COMPACT_ATOMS: atom_id res chain seq x y z
N MET A 1 -14.90 20.47 -9.88
CA MET A 1 -13.73 20.47 -8.98
C MET A 1 -13.69 19.10 -8.31
N ASP A 2 -13.14 18.11 -8.99
CA ASP A 2 -12.78 16.85 -8.34
C ASP A 2 -11.58 17.14 -7.44
N LYS A 3 -11.85 17.24 -6.14
CA LYS A 3 -10.80 17.30 -5.14
C LYS A 3 -10.20 15.91 -5.10
N HIS A 4 -9.15 15.68 -5.89
CA HIS A 4 -8.27 14.53 -5.72
C HIS A 4 -7.66 14.66 -4.33
N ILE A 5 -8.32 14.09 -3.33
CA ILE A 5 -7.72 13.89 -2.02
C ILE A 5 -6.71 12.77 -2.25
N GLU A 6 -5.43 13.13 -2.33
CA GLU A 6 -4.35 12.15 -2.17
C GLU A 6 -4.53 11.52 -0.79
N MET A 7 -5.21 10.37 -0.76
CA MET A 7 -5.31 9.52 0.41
C MET A 7 -3.89 9.10 0.74
N SER A 8 -3.37 9.61 1.87
CA SER A 8 -2.01 9.32 2.32
C SER A 8 -1.81 7.80 2.35
N TYR A 9 -0.79 7.32 1.65
CA TYR A 9 -0.49 5.89 1.55
C TYR A 9 -0.24 5.27 2.93
N CYS A 10 -0.55 3.98 3.05
CA CYS A 10 -0.43 3.25 4.30
C CYS A 10 1.04 3.06 4.68
N CYS A 11 1.50 3.84 5.66
CA CYS A 11 2.82 3.66 6.23
C CYS A 11 2.86 2.41 7.13
N VAL A 12 4.05 1.84 7.31
CA VAL A 12 4.29 0.69 8.21
C VAL A 12 3.74 0.94 9.63
N GLN A 13 3.82 2.18 10.13
CA GLN A 13 3.25 2.54 11.44
C GLN A 13 1.72 2.45 11.47
N ALA A 14 1.05 2.89 10.40
CA ALA A 14 -0.40 2.78 10.28
C ALA A 14 -0.83 1.31 10.18
N PHE A 15 -0.10 0.51 9.41
CA PHE A 15 -0.30 -0.94 9.35
C PHE A 15 -0.19 -1.59 10.74
N LYS A 16 0.85 -1.30 11.52
CA LYS A 16 1.00 -1.87 12.87
C LYS A 16 -0.16 -1.50 13.79
N PHE A 17 -0.65 -0.26 13.71
CA PHE A 17 -1.84 0.16 14.44
C PHE A 17 -3.08 -0.62 14.00
N LEU A 18 -3.29 -0.79 12.70
CA LEU A 18 -4.40 -1.57 12.15
C LEU A 18 -4.31 -3.05 12.57
N ALA A 19 -3.14 -3.67 12.50
CA ALA A 19 -2.96 -5.05 12.92
C ALA A 19 -3.33 -5.24 14.41
N LYS A 20 -2.96 -4.30 15.27
CA LYS A 20 -3.36 -4.31 16.68
C LYS A 20 -4.89 -4.12 16.84
N VAL A 21 -5.49 -3.18 16.12
CA VAL A 21 -6.93 -2.88 16.27
C VAL A 21 -7.83 -3.99 15.73
N TYR A 22 -7.46 -4.62 14.62
CA TYR A 22 -8.30 -5.60 13.94
C TYR A 22 -8.02 -7.04 14.37
N LEU A 23 -6.75 -7.36 14.66
CA LEU A 23 -6.30 -8.72 14.93
C LEU A 23 -5.74 -8.91 16.35
N ASP A 24 -5.62 -7.83 17.14
CA ASP A 24 -4.99 -7.85 18.47
C ASP A 24 -3.54 -8.40 18.46
N VAL A 25 -2.81 -8.13 17.37
CA VAL A 25 -1.42 -8.58 17.18
C VAL A 25 -0.45 -7.40 17.21
N ASP A 26 0.52 -7.45 18.14
CA ASP A 26 1.59 -6.46 18.24
C ASP A 26 2.84 -6.83 17.41
N ASP A 27 3.08 -8.12 17.15
CA ASP A 27 4.22 -8.60 16.36
C ASP A 27 3.88 -9.90 15.61
N HIS A 28 4.38 -10.04 14.38
CA HIS A 28 4.18 -11.22 13.57
C HIS A 28 5.35 -11.40 12.60
N PRO A 29 5.80 -12.63 12.28
CA PRO A 29 6.87 -12.87 11.32
C PRO A 29 6.59 -12.31 9.91
N ARG A 30 5.33 -12.03 9.58
CA ARG A 30 4.92 -11.42 8.30
C ARG A 30 4.99 -9.89 8.30
N PHE A 31 5.17 -9.24 9.45
CA PHE A 31 5.20 -7.77 9.53
C PHE A 31 6.37 -7.18 8.75
N ASP A 32 7.54 -7.83 8.78
CA ASP A 32 8.72 -7.36 8.03
C ASP A 32 8.48 -7.44 6.51
N ALA A 33 7.85 -8.53 6.05
CA ALA A 33 7.49 -8.69 4.63
C ALA A 33 6.47 -7.63 4.20
N VAL A 34 5.40 -7.44 4.98
CA VAL A 34 4.39 -6.41 4.73
C VAL A 34 5.02 -5.01 4.74
N ALA A 35 5.90 -4.72 5.70
CA ALA A 35 6.58 -3.44 5.80
C ALA A 35 7.50 -3.15 4.63
N ALA A 36 8.19 -4.16 4.10
CA ALA A 36 9.01 -4.03 2.90
C ALA A 36 8.13 -3.76 1.67
N LEU A 37 7.05 -4.52 1.51
CA LEU A 37 6.14 -4.36 0.37
C LEU A 37 5.42 -3.01 0.39
N LEU A 38 4.90 -2.56 1.54
CA LEU A 38 4.25 -1.25 1.70
C LEU A 38 5.16 -0.05 1.35
N ARG A 39 6.48 -0.23 1.26
CA ARG A 39 7.41 0.81 0.76
C ARG A 39 7.53 0.84 -0.76
N GLU A 40 7.18 -0.27 -1.41
CA GLU A 40 7.26 -0.42 -2.86
C GLU A 40 5.92 -0.19 -3.55
N VAL A 41 4.81 -0.40 -2.83
CA VAL A 41 3.45 -0.22 -3.32
C VAL A 41 2.67 0.85 -2.57
N ASP A 42 1.93 1.60 -3.37
CA ASP A 42 1.05 2.67 -2.95
C ASP A 42 -0.35 2.10 -2.61
N MET A 43 -0.51 1.54 -1.41
CA MET A 43 -1.77 1.00 -0.90
C MET A 43 -2.37 1.91 0.17
N THR A 44 -3.69 2.13 0.18
CA THR A 44 -4.32 3.01 1.17
C THR A 44 -4.54 2.31 2.52
N PRO A 45 -4.64 3.06 3.63
CA PRO A 45 -4.97 2.46 4.93
C PRO A 45 -6.30 1.69 4.93
N ALA A 46 -7.27 2.11 4.11
CA ALA A 46 -8.55 1.44 3.97
C ALA A 46 -8.40 0.07 3.29
N ASP A 47 -7.62 -0.01 2.20
CA ASP A 47 -7.32 -1.28 1.52
C ASP A 47 -6.58 -2.25 2.47
N VAL A 48 -5.63 -1.74 3.24
CA VAL A 48 -4.91 -2.56 4.25
C VAL A 48 -5.88 -3.07 5.32
N ALA A 49 -6.76 -2.20 5.85
CA ALA A 49 -7.74 -2.58 6.85
C ALA A 49 -8.75 -3.63 6.32
N GLU A 50 -9.16 -3.55 5.05
CA GLU A 50 -10.03 -4.54 4.43
C GLU A 50 -9.40 -5.94 4.44
N ASN A 51 -8.08 -6.03 4.16
CA ASN A 51 -7.35 -7.30 4.19
C ASN A 51 -7.10 -7.82 5.62
N LEU A 52 -7.04 -6.93 6.61
CA LEU A 52 -6.89 -7.28 8.02
C LEU A 52 -8.22 -7.63 8.70
N THR A 53 -9.36 -7.41 8.04
CA THR A 53 -10.67 -7.75 8.59
C THR A 53 -10.97 -9.24 8.32
N PRO A 54 -11.21 -10.05 9.36
CA PRO A 54 -11.65 -11.44 9.18
C PRO A 54 -12.97 -11.49 8.40
N LYS A 55 -13.01 -12.24 7.30
CA LYS A 55 -14.20 -12.36 6.43
C LYS A 55 -15.12 -13.49 6.88
N ALA A 56 -14.61 -14.45 7.63
CA ALA A 56 -15.35 -15.59 8.17
C ALA A 56 -15.03 -15.85 9.66
N PRO A 57 -16.00 -16.41 10.41
CA PRO A 57 -15.74 -16.90 11.76
C PRO A 57 -14.75 -18.07 11.70
N GLY A 58 -13.55 -17.86 12.23
CA GLY A 58 -12.45 -18.84 12.22
C GLY A 58 -11.24 -18.44 11.37
N GLU A 59 -11.23 -17.25 10.76
CA GLU A 59 -9.99 -16.66 10.26
C GLU A 59 -9.16 -16.07 11.39
N ASP A 60 -7.92 -16.52 11.49
CA ASP A 60 -6.94 -16.02 12.43
C ASP A 60 -6.09 -14.92 11.79
N ALA A 61 -5.33 -14.19 12.63
CA ALA A 61 -4.40 -13.16 12.21
C ALA A 61 -3.41 -13.65 11.14
N ASP A 62 -3.01 -14.93 11.20
CA ASP A 62 -2.11 -15.56 10.24
C ASP A 62 -2.68 -15.51 8.81
N SER A 63 -3.96 -15.87 8.66
CA SER A 63 -4.69 -15.90 7.38
C SER A 63 -4.91 -14.49 6.83
N CYS A 64 -5.32 -13.54 7.68
CA CYS A 64 -5.50 -12.14 7.27
C CYS A 64 -4.19 -11.50 6.81
N LEU A 65 -3.09 -11.75 7.54
CA LEU A 65 -1.76 -11.25 7.16
C LEU A 65 -1.23 -11.93 5.89
N ALA A 66 -1.52 -13.21 5.68
CA ALA A 66 -1.16 -13.90 4.44
C ALA A 66 -1.89 -13.28 3.24
N ALA A 67 -3.20 -13.02 3.36
CA ALA A 67 -3.99 -12.37 2.33
C ALA A 67 -3.47 -10.96 2.01
N LEU A 68 -3.07 -10.18 3.04
CA LEU A 68 -2.46 -8.87 2.84
C LEU A 68 -1.15 -8.95 2.05
N VAL A 69 -0.28 -9.93 2.34
CA VAL A 69 0.97 -10.13 1.61
C VAL A 69 0.69 -10.42 0.13
N GLU A 70 -0.23 -11.34 -0.17
CA GLU A 70 -0.60 -11.64 -1.56
C GLU A 70 -1.15 -10.41 -2.30
N ALA A 71 -1.98 -9.62 -1.64
CA ALA A 71 -2.53 -8.38 -2.20
C ALA A 71 -1.43 -7.35 -2.51
N LEU A 72 -0.45 -7.21 -1.62
CA LEU A 72 0.68 -6.30 -1.79
C LEU A 72 1.65 -6.76 -2.90
N GLU A 73 1.92 -8.06 -2.99
CA GLU A 73 2.74 -8.63 -4.07
C GLU A 73 2.08 -8.39 -5.43
N LYS A 74 0.78 -8.65 -5.53
CA LYS A 74 0.02 -8.37 -6.75
C LYS A 74 0.03 -6.88 -7.11
N ALA A 75 -0.19 -6.00 -6.13
CA ALA A 75 -0.12 -4.56 -6.35
C ALA A 75 1.27 -4.13 -6.85
N LYS A 76 2.34 -4.81 -6.40
CA LYS A 76 3.72 -4.53 -6.81
C LYS A 76 3.95 -4.94 -8.25
N GLU A 77 3.49 -6.13 -8.64
CA GLU A 77 3.53 -6.59 -10.02
C GLU A 77 2.75 -5.65 -10.97
N ASP A 78 1.55 -5.23 -10.57
CA ASP A 78 0.74 -4.27 -11.32
C ASP A 78 1.43 -2.90 -11.45
N ALA A 79 2.06 -2.41 -10.37
CA ALA A 79 2.82 -1.16 -10.38
C ALA A 79 4.05 -1.24 -11.32
N LEU A 80 4.77 -2.36 -11.30
CA LEU A 80 5.90 -2.62 -12.21
C LEU A 80 5.45 -2.72 -13.67
N ALA A 81 4.33 -3.42 -13.94
CA ALA A 81 3.76 -3.54 -15.28
C ALA A 81 3.29 -2.18 -15.84
N LYS A 82 2.72 -1.31 -14.99
CA LYS A 82 2.36 0.06 -15.36
C LYS A 82 3.59 0.94 -15.64
N LYS A 83 4.65 0.83 -14.83
CA LYS A 83 5.93 1.54 -15.07
C LYS A 83 6.61 1.11 -16.37
N ALA A 84 6.46 -0.15 -16.79
CA ALA A 84 6.99 -0.63 -18.07
C ALA A 84 6.22 -0.11 -19.29
N LYS A 85 4.91 0.20 -19.16
CA LYS A 85 4.09 0.80 -20.22
C LYS A 85 4.08 2.33 -20.23
N GLY A 86 4.49 2.99 -19.15
CA GLY A 86 4.44 4.45 -18.99
C GLY A 86 5.66 5.24 -19.47
N LYS A 87 6.56 4.66 -20.27
CA LYS A 87 7.78 5.35 -20.73
C LYS A 87 7.59 6.30 -21.92
N GLU A 88 6.35 6.64 -22.30
CA GLU A 88 6.05 7.61 -23.38
C GLU A 88 5.46 8.96 -22.94
N GLU A 89 5.22 9.22 -21.64
CA GLU A 89 4.87 10.56 -21.16
C GLU A 89 5.87 11.08 -20.13
N ALA A 90 7.14 11.12 -20.53
CA ALA A 90 8.11 12.04 -19.95
C ALA A 90 8.48 13.04 -21.05
N GLY A 91 7.69 14.12 -21.18
CA GLY A 91 7.96 15.15 -22.17
C GLY A 91 7.19 16.43 -21.91
N SER A 92 7.94 17.50 -21.65
CA SER A 92 7.56 18.93 -21.55
C SER A 92 7.10 19.38 -20.14
N ALA A 93 7.78 20.28 -19.44
CA ALA A 93 8.94 21.12 -19.80
C ALA A 93 9.75 21.44 -18.54
N ASP A 94 11.05 21.17 -18.62
CA ASP A 94 12.08 21.94 -17.92
C ASP A 94 12.29 23.27 -18.67
N GLU A 95 12.85 24.24 -17.95
CA GLU A 95 13.68 25.34 -18.46
C GLU A 95 13.09 26.78 -18.54
N LEU A 96 13.54 27.60 -17.56
CA LEU A 96 14.10 28.99 -17.60
C LEU A 96 13.24 30.11 -18.24
N ASP A 97 13.15 31.34 -17.74
CA ASP A 97 14.17 32.38 -17.48
C ASP A 97 13.36 33.63 -17.03
N ASP A 98 13.68 34.30 -15.91
CA ASP A 98 14.33 35.63 -15.87
C ASP A 98 13.35 36.85 -15.89
N GLU A 99 13.59 37.75 -14.92
CA GLU A 99 13.31 39.21 -14.80
C GLU A 99 12.04 39.82 -15.47
N GLU A 100 11.22 40.62 -14.78
CA GLU A 100 11.50 41.98 -14.26
C GLU A 100 10.63 42.36 -13.04
#